data_AF-A0A166MES0-F1
#
_entry.id   AF-A0A166MES0-F1
#
_cell.length_a   1.000
_cell.length_b   1.000
_cell.length_c   1.000
_cell.angle_alpha   90.00
_cell.angle_beta   90.00
_cell.angle_gamma   90.00
#
_symmetry.space_group_name_H-M   'P 1'
#
loop_
_entity.id
_entity.type
_entity.pdbx_description
1 polymer ?
#
loop_
_entity_poly.entity_id
_entity_poly.type
_entity_poly.pdbx_seq_one_letter_code
_entity_poly.pdbx_strand_id
1 'polypeptide(L)'
;VVNVFVQPLRIHNSKAWIFGVPPQVAHLFDWLEDIGNLHAQILNVLHAARTPDRPVVECLAEMWKAFVPRLEVYQPYLVRLEETAALIEQLMMDEHSDFGEFVNIQE
;
A
#
# COMPACT_ATOMS: atom_id res chain seq x y z
N VAL A 1 7.00 6.80 -1.24
CA VAL A 1 5.60 6.68 -0.80
C VAL A 1 5.48 6.19 0.64
N VAL A 2 5.73 4.91 0.96
CA VAL A 2 5.53 4.40 2.33
C VAL A 2 6.36 5.14 3.38
N ASN A 3 7.67 5.30 3.19
CA ASN A 3 8.54 5.96 4.18
C ASN A 3 8.32 7.49 4.28
N VAL A 4 7.73 8.10 3.24
CA VAL A 4 7.62 9.57 3.11
C VAL A 4 6.22 10.05 3.51
N PHE A 5 5.18 9.30 3.18
CA PHE A 5 3.79 9.70 3.43
C PHE A 5 3.10 8.79 4.45
N VAL A 6 3.32 7.47 4.40
CA VAL A 6 2.61 6.54 5.30
C VAL A 6 3.21 6.55 6.71
N GLN A 7 4.52 6.37 6.83
CA GLN A 7 5.18 6.28 8.13
C GLN A 7 5.05 7.56 8.98
N PRO A 8 5.22 8.79 8.44
CA PRO A 8 5.10 10.00 9.25
C PRO A 8 3.67 10.27 9.75
N LEU A 9 2.65 9.76 9.04
CA LEU A 9 1.24 9.92 9.39
C LEU A 9 0.70 8.82 10.32
N ARG A 10 1.53 7.83 10.67
CA ARG A 10 1.17 6.77 11.62
C ARG A 10 1.58 7.17 13.04
N ILE A 11 0.72 6.85 13.99
CA ILE A 11 1.07 6.92 15.41
C ILE A 11 2.18 5.89 15.67
N HIS A 12 3.24 6.31 16.36
CA HIS A 12 4.40 5.48 16.62
C HIS A 12 4.01 4.11 17.21
N ASN A 13 4.51 3.04 16.60
CA ASN A 13 4.25 1.65 17.00
C ASN A 13 2.75 1.27 17.04
N SER A 14 1.93 1.90 16.18
CA SER A 14 0.50 1.65 16.09
C SER A 14 0.03 1.58 14.63
N LYS A 15 -1.09 0.89 14.41
CA LYS A 15 -1.85 0.94 13.16
C LYS A 15 -2.84 2.11 13.12
N ALA A 16 -2.80 3.02 14.08
CA ALA A 16 -3.65 4.19 14.10
C ALA A 16 -3.01 5.34 13.29
N TRP A 17 -3.85 6.08 12.57
CA TRP A 17 -3.48 7.32 11.89
C TRP A 17 -3.47 8.47 12.89
N ILE A 18 -2.60 9.47 12.67
CA ILE A 18 -2.66 10.72 13.44
C ILE A 18 -3.97 11.46 13.16
N PHE A 19 -4.36 12.35 14.07
CA PHE A 19 -5.51 13.21 13.86
C PHE A 19 -5.30 14.12 12.64
N GLY A 20 -6.35 14.33 11.85
CA GLY A 20 -6.30 15.18 10.65
C GLY A 20 -6.11 14.42 9.33
N VAL A 21 -5.73 13.14 9.35
CA VAL A 21 -5.69 12.33 8.13
C VAL A 21 -7.12 12.00 7.67
N PRO A 22 -7.52 12.35 6.44
CA PRO A 22 -8.85 12.01 5.93
C PRO A 22 -9.06 10.49 5.89
N PRO A 23 -10.25 9.98 6.25
CA PRO A 23 -10.53 8.55 6.26
C PRO A 23 -10.30 7.87 4.90
N GLN A 24 -10.62 8.53 3.78
CA GLN A 24 -10.38 7.97 2.45
C GLN A 24 -8.88 7.75 2.18
N VAL A 25 -8.04 8.72 2.56
CA VAL A 25 -6.59 8.64 2.40
C VAL A 25 -6.00 7.56 3.30
N ALA A 26 -6.44 7.52 4.57
CA ALA A 26 -6.08 6.48 5.53
C ALA A 26 -6.35 5.07 4.97
N HIS A 27 -7.56 4.83 4.44
CA HIS A 27 -7.91 3.55 3.84
C HIS A 27 -7.09 3.23 2.59
N LEU A 28 -6.84 4.21 1.71
CA LEU A 28 -6.00 4.02 0.54
C LEU A 28 -4.58 3.57 0.93
N PHE A 29 -4.01 4.19 1.96
CA PHE A 29 -2.69 3.82 2.46
C PHE A 29 -2.69 2.47 3.19
N ASP A 30 -3.76 2.12 3.93
CA ASP A 30 -3.90 0.79 4.52
C ASP A 30 -3.85 -0.31 3.42
N TRP A 31 -4.60 -0.14 2.32
CA TRP A 31 -4.55 -1.09 1.20
C TRP A 31 -3.19 -1.11 0.50
N LEU A 32 -2.51 0.05 0.37
CA LEU A 32 -1.16 0.11 -0.18
C LEU A 32 -0.15 -0.69 0.69
N GLU A 33 -0.28 -0.61 2.01
CA GLU A 33 0.52 -1.39 2.95
C GLU A 33 0.25 -2.88 2.79
N ASP A 34 -1.03 -3.29 2.69
CA ASP A 34 -1.40 -4.68 2.47
C ASP A 34 -0.88 -5.22 1.13
N ILE A 35 -0.93 -4.42 0.06
CA ILE A 35 -0.32 -4.73 -1.24
C ILE A 35 1.19 -4.92 -1.10
N GLY A 36 1.89 -4.02 -0.39
CA GLY A 36 3.31 -4.13 -0.13
C GLY A 36 3.66 -5.41 0.65
N ASN A 37 2.86 -5.73 1.68
CA ASN A 37 3.01 -6.95 2.48
C ASN A 37 2.77 -8.21 1.66
N LEU A 38 1.79 -8.20 0.74
CA LEU A 38 1.55 -9.31 -0.19
C LEU A 38 2.76 -9.54 -1.11
N HIS A 39 3.33 -8.46 -1.67
CA HIS A 39 4.53 -8.55 -2.50
C HIS A 39 5.76 -9.04 -1.75
N ALA A 40 5.95 -8.63 -0.50
CA ALA A 40 7.03 -9.16 0.34
C ALA A 40 6.90 -10.69 0.53
N GLN A 41 5.68 -11.20 0.71
CA GLN A 41 5.44 -12.64 0.80
C GLN A 41 5.69 -13.37 -0.52
N ILE A 42 5.24 -12.80 -1.64
CA ILE A 42 5.52 -13.34 -2.98
C ILE A 42 7.04 -13.43 -3.19
N LEU A 43 7.78 -12.35 -2.92
CA LEU A 43 9.23 -12.31 -3.07
C LEU A 43 9.93 -13.38 -2.22
N ASN A 44 9.52 -13.56 -0.97
CA ASN A 44 10.09 -14.59 -0.09
C ASN A 44 9.88 -16.00 -0.64
N VAL A 45 8.69 -16.29 -1.17
CA VAL A 45 8.37 -17.58 -1.78
C VAL A 45 9.17 -17.79 -3.07
N LEU A 46 9.29 -16.76 -3.91
CA LEU A 46 10.11 -16.81 -5.12
C LEU A 46 11.59 -17.04 -4.81
N HIS A 47 12.12 -16.45 -3.73
CA HIS A 47 13.49 -16.71 -3.29
C HIS A 47 13.68 -18.15 -2.80
N ALA A 48 12.73 -18.70 -2.04
CA ALA A 48 12.79 -20.09 -1.57
C ALA A 48 12.75 -21.12 -2.72
N ALA A 49 12.08 -20.77 -3.82
CA ALA A 49 11.95 -21.63 -5.00
C ALA A 49 13.17 -21.65 -5.92
N ARG A 50 14.19 -20.82 -5.69
CA ARG A 50 15.47 -20.86 -6.42
C ARG A 50 16.37 -22.04 -5.99
N THR A 51 15.81 -23.02 -5.28
CA THR A 51 16.54 -24.22 -4.87
C THR A 51 16.78 -25.15 -6.08
N PRO A 52 17.98 -25.75 -6.20
CA PRO A 52 18.46 -26.38 -7.44
C PRO A 52 17.73 -27.68 -7.85
N ASP A 53 16.89 -28.25 -6.99
CA ASP A 53 16.39 -29.63 -7.13
C ASP A 53 15.03 -29.77 -7.86
N ARG A 54 14.44 -28.69 -8.41
CA ARG A 54 13.18 -28.78 -9.17
C ARG A 54 13.15 -27.90 -10.43
N PRO A 55 12.43 -28.33 -11.48
CA PRO A 55 12.17 -27.47 -12.63
C PRO A 55 11.41 -26.22 -12.18
N VAL A 56 12.07 -25.07 -12.32
CA VAL A 56 11.64 -23.77 -11.80
C VAL A 56 10.21 -23.39 -12.23
N VAL A 57 9.79 -23.76 -13.44
CA VAL A 57 8.50 -23.36 -14.02
C VAL A 57 7.29 -24.04 -13.34
N GLU A 58 7.36 -25.36 -13.09
CA GLU A 58 6.27 -26.09 -12.43
C GLU A 58 6.14 -25.68 -10.96
N CYS A 59 7.26 -25.41 -10.29
CA CYS A 59 7.27 -24.91 -8.93
C CYS A 59 6.62 -23.52 -8.83
N LEU A 60 6.90 -22.63 -9.78
CA LEU A 60 6.31 -21.29 -9.81
C LEU A 60 4.79 -21.33 -9.98
N ALA A 61 4.29 -22.10 -10.94
CA ALA A 61 2.86 -22.18 -11.21
C ALA A 61 2.05 -22.61 -9.97
N GLU A 62 2.52 -23.61 -9.22
CA GLU A 62 1.84 -24.05 -8.00
C GLU A 62 1.88 -23.00 -6.88
N MET A 63 2.99 -22.28 -6.72
CA MET A 63 3.08 -21.21 -5.73
C MET A 63 2.15 -20.03 -6.07
N TRP A 64 2.04 -19.68 -7.35
CA TRP A 64 1.17 -18.59 -7.80
C TRP A 64 -0.31 -18.86 -7.53
N LYS A 65 -0.77 -20.12 -7.60
CA LYS A 65 -2.18 -20.47 -7.29
C LYS A 65 -2.61 -20.01 -5.90
N ALA A 66 -1.71 -20.05 -4.91
CA ALA A 66 -2.01 -19.60 -3.55
C ALA A 66 -2.12 -18.07 -3.42
N PHE A 67 -1.52 -17.31 -4.34
CA PHE A 67 -1.53 -15.85 -4.33
C PHE A 67 -2.65 -15.24 -5.17
N VAL A 68 -3.12 -15.93 -6.21
CA VAL A 68 -4.17 -15.42 -7.11
C VAL A 68 -5.42 -14.90 -6.36
N PRO A 69 -6.02 -15.65 -5.41
CA PRO A 69 -7.17 -15.14 -4.66
C PRO A 69 -6.83 -13.89 -3.84
N ARG A 70 -5.61 -13.82 -3.31
CA ARG A 70 -5.14 -12.75 -2.42
C ARG A 70 -4.87 -11.44 -3.16
N LEU A 71 -4.78 -11.47 -4.49
CA LEU A 71 -4.70 -10.27 -5.33
C LEU A 71 -6.01 -9.44 -5.28
N GLU A 72 -7.09 -9.96 -4.69
CA GLU A 72 -8.31 -9.18 -4.45
C GLU A 72 -8.07 -7.93 -3.59
N VAL A 73 -6.99 -7.90 -2.79
CA VAL A 73 -6.58 -6.72 -2.00
C VAL A 73 -6.39 -5.45 -2.85
N TYR A 74 -6.11 -5.62 -4.15
CA TYR A 74 -6.00 -4.51 -5.08
C TYR A 74 -7.34 -3.86 -5.43
N GLN A 75 -8.45 -4.61 -5.34
CA GLN A 75 -9.76 -4.13 -5.81
C GLN A 75 -10.18 -2.80 -5.14
N PRO A 76 -10.22 -2.70 -3.79
CA PRO A 76 -10.62 -1.44 -3.17
C PRO A 76 -9.62 -0.31 -3.42
N TYR A 77 -8.32 -0.61 -3.49
CA TYR A 77 -7.27 0.36 -3.82
C TYR A 77 -7.49 0.97 -5.21
N LEU A 78 -7.65 0.12 -6.23
CA LEU A 78 -7.82 0.56 -7.61
C LEU A 78 -9.12 1.36 -7.81
N VAL A 79 -10.22 0.93 -7.18
CA VAL A 79 -11.51 1.62 -7.27
C VAL A 79 -11.47 3.01 -6.62
N ARG A 80 -10.69 3.19 -5.56
CA ARG A 80 -10.67 4.44 -4.78
C ARG A 80 -9.52 5.37 -5.14
N LEU A 81 -8.59 4.93 -5.99
CA LEU A 81 -7.36 5.66 -6.27
C LEU A 81 -7.63 7.05 -6.85
N GLU A 82 -8.44 7.13 -7.91
CA GLU A 82 -8.74 8.39 -8.61
C GLU A 82 -9.49 9.37 -7.71
N GLU A 83 -10.54 8.91 -7.03
CA GLU A 83 -11.33 9.72 -6.09
C GLU A 83 -10.45 10.26 -4.95
N THR A 84 -9.60 9.41 -4.38
CA THR A 84 -8.73 9.81 -3.26
C THR A 84 -7.60 10.72 -3.73
N ALA A 85 -7.06 10.53 -4.93
CA ALA A 85 -6.06 11.42 -5.50
C ALA A 85 -6.62 12.82 -5.72
N ALA A 86 -7.83 12.94 -6.30
CA ALA A 86 -8.51 14.22 -6.46
C ALA A 86 -8.80 14.90 -5.12
N LEU A 87 -9.15 14.13 -4.08
CA LEU A 87 -9.31 14.66 -2.72
C LEU A 87 -7.98 15.21 -2.18
N ILE A 88 -6.86 14.50 -2.38
CA ILE A 88 -5.54 14.97 -1.94
C ILE A 88 -5.18 16.29 -2.64
N GLU A 89 -5.39 16.38 -3.95
CA GLU A 89 -5.17 17.62 -4.71
C GLU A 89 -6.03 18.79 -4.18
N GLN A 90 -7.30 18.54 -3.86
CA GLN A 90 -8.18 19.55 -3.25
C GLN A 90 -7.66 19.99 -1.88
N LEU A 91 -7.20 19.06 -1.05
CA LEU A 91 -6.66 19.36 0.27
C LEU A 91 -5.34 20.12 0.19
N MET A 92 -4.50 19.86 -0.80
CA MET A 92 -3.25 20.61 -1.04
C MET A 92 -3.50 22.07 -1.42
N MET A 93 -4.65 22.37 -2.03
CA MET A 93 -5.06 23.74 -2.39
C MET A 93 -5.77 24.48 -1.25
N ASP A 94 -6.19 23.78 -0.20
CA ASP A 94 -6.86 24.40 0.95
C ASP A 94 -5.82 24.85 1.99
N GLU A 95 -5.67 26.16 2.15
CA GLU A 95 -4.76 26.79 3.11
C GLU A 95 -5.06 26.44 4.58
N HIS A 96 -6.25 25.89 4.88
CA HIS A 96 -6.64 25.47 6.23
C HIS A 96 -6.49 23.97 6.48
N SER A 97 -5.97 23.23 5.50
CA SER A 97 -5.80 21.78 5.58
C SER A 97 -4.42 21.43 6.11
N ASP A 98 -4.33 21.04 7.39
CA ASP A 98 -3.08 20.53 8.00
C ASP A 98 -2.50 19.34 7.21
N PHE A 99 -3.37 18.46 6.70
CA PHE A 99 -2.96 17.33 5.87
C PHE A 99 -2.42 17.80 4.51
N GLY A 100 -3.06 18.80 3.89
CA GLY A 100 -2.62 19.38 2.62
C GLY A 100 -1.26 20.06 2.74
N GLU A 101 -1.06 20.84 3.81
CA GLU A 101 0.23 21.46 4.13
C GLU A 101 1.32 20.40 4.33
N PHE A 102 1.02 19.32 5.05
CA PHE A 102 1.94 18.19 5.20
C PHE A 102 2.36 17.63 3.84
N VAL A 103 1.42 17.37 2.93
CA VAL A 103 1.73 16.81 1.60
C VAL A 103 2.59 17.79 0.79
N ASN A 104 2.25 19.08 0.79
CA ASN A 104 3.03 20.12 0.10
C ASN A 104 4.48 20.24 0.60
N ILE A 105 4.74 19.98 1.89
CA ILE A 105 6.10 20.01 2.45
C ILE A 105 6.93 18.80 2.01
N GLN A 106 6.29 17.66 1.70
CA GLN A 106 6.97 16.42 1.34
C GLN A 106 7.23 16.27 -0.18
N GLU A 107 6.58 17.07 -1.04
CA GLU A 107 6.91 17.18 -2.48
C GLU A 107 8.14 18.06 -2.73
#